data_AF-A0A2S9GRL0-F1
#
_entry.id   AF-A0A2S9GRL0-F1
#
_cell.length_a   1.000
_cell.length_b   1.000
_cell.length_c   1.000
_cell.angle_alpha   90.00
_cell.angle_beta   90.00
_cell.angle_gamma   90.00
#
_symmetry.space_group_name_H-M   'P 1'
#
loop_
_entity.id
_entity.type
_entity.pdbx_description
1 polymer ?
#
loop_
_entity_poly.entity_id
_entity_poly.type
_entity_poly.pdbx_seq_one_letter_code
_entity_poly.pdbx_strand_id
1 'polypeptide(L)' 'ADVGRKLSVHGLGAYLLLGKGEENSGGADKSSILADGVESLLGAIYLEHGAEAARKVILRLFSDLLDT' A
#
# COMPACT_ATOMS: atom_id res chain seq x y z
N ALA A 1 5.59 4.64 -1.42
CA ALA A 1 6.20 3.92 -0.28
C ALA A 1 5.68 4.43 1.07
N ASP A 2 5.68 5.73 1.35
CA ASP A 2 5.29 6.27 2.67
C ASP A 2 3.87 5.94 3.10
N VAL A 3 2.90 6.01 2.19
CA VAL A 3 1.53 5.54 2.44
C VAL A 3 1.54 4.07 2.90
N GLY A 4 2.32 3.21 2.24
CA GLY A 4 2.46 1.81 2.61
C GLY A 4 3.07 1.63 4.00
N ARG A 5 4.08 2.41 4.37
CA ARG A 5 4.68 2.36 5.73
C ARG A 5 3.73 2.83 6.81
N LYS A 6 2.84 3.77 6.52
CA LYS A 6 1.88 4.36 7.48
C LYS A 6 0.48 3.74 7.44
N LEU A 7 0.25 2.74 6.58
CA LEU A 7 -1.09 2.18 6.32
C LEU A 7 -1.72 1.53 7.57
N SER A 8 -0.89 1.02 8.47
CA SER A 8 -1.30 0.45 9.75
C SER A 8 -0.23 0.78 10.82
N VAL A 9 -0.51 0.44 12.08
CA VAL A 9 0.46 0.59 13.19
C VAL A 9 1.75 -0.23 12.97
N HIS A 10 1.74 -1.23 12.08
CA HIS A 10 2.90 -2.05 11.74
C HIS A 10 3.39 -1.82 10.30
N GLY A 11 2.78 -0.89 9.56
CA GLY A 11 2.97 -0.72 8.11
C GLY A 11 2.43 -1.89 7.30
N LEU A 12 2.36 -1.72 5.97
CA LEU A 12 1.91 -2.76 5.05
C LEU A 12 2.88 -3.95 5.00
N GLY A 13 4.19 -3.69 5.15
CA GLY A 13 5.24 -4.70 5.06
C GLY A 13 5.04 -5.91 5.99
N ALA A 14 4.49 -5.68 7.20
CA ALA A 14 4.21 -6.73 8.18
C ALA A 14 3.15 -7.75 7.73
N TYR A 15 2.39 -7.44 6.68
CA TYR A 15 1.30 -8.26 6.14
C TYR A 15 1.61 -8.83 4.76
N LEU A 16 2.74 -8.46 4.15
CA LEU A 16 3.10 -8.94 2.82
C LEU A 16 3.61 -10.38 2.89
N LEU A 17 3.09 -11.21 2.00
CA LEU A 17 3.61 -12.56 1.79
C LEU A 17 4.82 -12.48 0.87
N LEU A 18 6.00 -12.71 1.43
CA LEU A 18 7.26 -12.64 0.72
C LEU A 18 7.87 -14.03 0.56
N GLY A 19 8.50 -14.26 -0.59
CA GLY A 19 9.35 -15.43 -0.75
C GLY A 19 10.56 -15.34 0.18
N LYS A 20 11.10 -16.49 0.59
CA LYS A 20 12.18 -16.56 1.59
C LYS A 20 13.43 -15.74 1.24
N GLY A 21 13.79 -15.68 -0.04
CA GLY A 21 14.91 -14.83 -0.51
C GLY A 21 14.61 -13.33 -0.38
N GLU A 22 13.36 -12.94 -0.66
CA GLU A 22 12.92 -11.56 -0.59
C GLU A 22 12.83 -11.07 0.86
N GLU A 23 12.26 -11.90 1.74
CA GLU A 23 12.23 -11.70 3.19
C GLU A 23 13.64 -11.52 3.78
N ASN A 24 14.57 -12.43 3.47
CA ASN A 24 15.96 -12.35 3.91
C ASN A 24 16.68 -11.08 3.42
N SER A 25 16.25 -10.51 2.29
CA SER A 25 16.81 -9.28 1.72
C SER A 25 16.13 -8.00 2.23
N GLY A 26 15.23 -8.10 3.21
CA GLY A 26 14.50 -6.95 3.74
C GLY A 26 13.36 -6.46 2.85
N GLY A 27 12.78 -7.35 2.02
CA GLY A 27 11.72 -7.01 1.07
C GLY A 27 10.52 -6.29 1.70
N ALA A 28 10.22 -6.57 2.97
CA ALA A 28 9.11 -5.95 3.70
C ALA A 28 9.24 -4.43 3.86
N ASP A 29 10.44 -3.86 3.72
CA ASP A 29 10.68 -2.40 3.76
C ASP A 29 11.14 -1.82 2.41
N LYS A 30 11.23 -2.64 1.35
CA LYS A 30 11.57 -2.14 0.01
C LYS A 30 10.48 -1.21 -0.49
N SER A 31 10.87 0.02 -0.84
CA SER A 31 9.95 1.05 -1.31
C SER A 31 9.13 0.64 -2.54
N SER A 32 9.70 -0.16 -3.46
CA SER A 32 9.00 -0.70 -4.63
C SER A 32 7.91 -1.68 -4.21
N ILE A 33 8.26 -2.68 -3.38
CA ILE A 33 7.31 -3.69 -2.88
C ILE A 33 6.16 -3.05 -2.11
N LEU A 34 6.45 -2.06 -1.26
CA LEU A 34 5.43 -1.32 -0.53
C LEU A 34 4.54 -0.48 -1.45
N ALA A 35 5.09 0.08 -2.53
CA ALA A 35 4.31 0.83 -3.51
C ALA A 35 3.38 -0.12 -4.29
N ASP A 36 3.92 -1.20 -4.85
CA ASP A 36 3.17 -2.22 -5.60
C ASP A 36 2.06 -2.83 -4.73
N GLY A 37 2.34 -3.07 -3.44
CA GLY A 37 1.35 -3.57 -2.49
C GLY A 37 0.20 -2.59 -2.24
N VAL A 38 0.49 -1.29 -2.10
CA VAL A 38 -0.55 -0.26 -1.98
C VAL A 38 -1.38 -0.18 -3.27
N GLU A 39 -0.75 -0.16 -4.44
CA GLU A 39 -1.44 -0.12 -5.73
C GLU A 39 -2.32 -1.35 -5.94
N SER A 40 -1.84 -2.53 -5.54
CA SER A 40 -2.60 -3.78 -5.60
C SER A 40 -3.85 -3.73 -4.71
N LEU A 41 -3.76 -3.19 -3.50
CA LEU A 41 -4.92 -3.01 -2.61
C LEU A 41 -5.93 -2.01 -3.17
N LEU A 42 -5.46 -0.90 -3.76
CA LEU A 42 -6.33 0.06 -4.43
C LEU A 42 -7.03 -0.56 -5.64
N GLY A 43 -6.31 -1.38 -6.41
CA GLY A 43 -6.87 -2.17 -7.50
C GLY A 43 -7.94 -3.15 -7.03
N ALA A 44 -7.69 -3.86 -5.93
CA ALA A 44 -8.67 -4.77 -5.34
C ALA A 44 -9.95 -4.05 -4.89
N ILE A 45 -9.80 -2.90 -4.22
CA ILE A 45 -10.94 -2.04 -3.82
C ILE A 45 -11.70 -1.55 -5.05
N TYR A 46 -11.00 -1.15 -6.11
CA TYR A 46 -11.63 -0.73 -7.37
C TYR A 46 -12.42 -1.87 -8.02
N LEU A 47 -11.85 -3.07 -8.09
CA LEU A 47 -12.49 -4.23 -8.69
C LEU A 47 -13.75 -4.66 -7.94
N GLU A 48 -13.72 -4.65 -6.60
CA GLU A 48 -14.84 -5.10 -5.77
C GLU A 48 -15.90 -4.02 -5.55
N HIS A 49 -15.50 -2.76 -5.39
CA HIS A 49 -16.37 -1.67 -4.92
C HIS A 49 -16.53 -0.53 -5.93
N GLY A 50 -15.87 -0.61 -7.08
CA GLY A 50 -15.95 0.38 -8.16
C GLY A 50 -15.17 1.67 -7.91
N ALA A 51 -15.22 2.55 -8.92
CA ALA A 51 -14.40 3.76 -9.00
C ALA A 51 -14.63 4.74 -7.83
N GLU A 52 -15.88 4.96 -7.42
CA GLU A 52 -16.20 5.94 -6.36
C GLU A 52 -15.68 5.51 -5.00
N ALA A 53 -15.76 4.22 -4.66
CA ALA A 53 -15.22 3.70 -3.42
C ALA A 53 -13.68 3.79 -3.41
N ALA A 54 -13.03 3.38 -4.50
CA ALA A 54 -11.59 3.50 -4.66
C ALA A 54 -11.13 4.96 -4.55
N ARG A 55 -11.82 5.89 -5.21
CA ARG A 55 -11.51 7.33 -5.16
C ARG A 55 -11.53 7.87 -3.73
N LYS A 56 -12.55 7.52 -2.92
CA LYS A 56 -12.62 7.94 -1.51
C LYS A 56 -11.45 7.42 -0.70
N VAL A 57 -11.04 6.17 -0.92
CA VAL A 57 -9.88 5.58 -0.24
C VAL A 57 -8.59 6.28 -0.66
N ILE A 58 -8.39 6.52 -1.95
CA ILE A 58 -7.21 7.24 -2.47
C ILE A 58 -7.13 8.63 -1.85
N LEU A 59 -8.20 9.43 -1.91
CA LEU A 59 -8.18 10.78 -1.35
C LEU A 59 -7.87 10.81 0.15
N ARG A 60 -8.36 9.82 0.90
CA ARG A 60 -8.06 9.68 2.33
C ARG A 60 -6.61 9.29 2.60
N LEU A 61 -6.02 8.42 1.80
CA LEU A 61 -4.66 7.94 2.02
C LEU A 61 -3.58 8.94 1.55
N PHE A 62 -3.93 9.79 0.58
CA PHE A 62 -2.99 10.72 -0.06
C PHE A 62 -3.28 12.18 0.28
N SER A 63 -4.21 12.49 1.21
CA SER A 63 -4.56 13.88 1.58
C SER A 63 -3.34 14.73 1.90
N ASP A 64 -2.48 14.24 2.79
CA ASP A 64 -1.30 14.96 3.27
C ASP A 64 -0.29 15.24 2.16
N LEU A 65 -0.30 14.43 1.10
CA LEU A 65 0.57 14.62 -0.07
C LEU A 65 -0.01 15.62 -1.08
N LEU A 66 -1.33 15.76 -1.10
CA LEU A 66 -2.05 16.65 -2.03
C LEU A 66 -2.21 18.07 -1.46
N ASP A 67 -2.17 18.25 -0.14
CA ASP A 67 -2.36 19.53 0.55
C ASP A 67 -1.15 20.50 0.48
N THR A 68 -0.31 20.37 -0.55
CA THR A 68 0.75 21.34 -0.91
C THR A 68 0.28 22.39 -1.91
#